data_AF-A0A2U2CEJ6-F1
#
_entry.id   AF-A0A2U2CEJ6-F1
#
_cell.length_a   1.000
_cell.length_b   1.000
_cell.length_c   1.000
_cell.angle_alpha   90.00
_cell.angle_beta   90.00
_cell.angle_gamma   90.00
#
_symmetry.space_group_name_H-M   'P 1'
#
loop_
_entity.id
_entity.type
_entity.pdbx_description
1 polymer ?
#
loop_
_entity_poly.entity_id
_entity_poly.type
_entity_poly.pdbx_seq_one_letter_code
_entity_poly.pdbx_strand_id
1 'polypeptide(L)'
;MSKAGEIPYTWKQIEDQVREAILCQASILETFGPWQDQNLVADYLCLDRDSFRGRSVEDVRSEELDISEHQMLILVKAAYNYAYQLDGASRKIDSEWHDVGALMEGFPQTDANGEPSPFCMLNDFPLRRMLETFYARFALYDSDEFEYIEYQPSIRELSLLANMTVPAVRTSLSKEGFKLEKVQRISRGNQEEASFRLNTADARLWLSRRRGFIPQRSQDLVAQMAQIISMLLTDKSASFPELLSRLLDLRQIKSEDLASEADLDPAWLSDLTTGAEAAPDIEALRRLANALELPEPEFAAAAVSHLVSMMRT
;
A
#
# COMPACT_ATOMS: atom_id res chain seq x y z
N MET A 1 14.78 -13.68 -0.72
CA MET A 1 13.31 -13.56 -0.67
C MET A 1 12.94 -12.53 0.40
N SER A 2 12.69 -11.28 0.01
CA SER A 2 12.11 -10.32 0.96
C SER A 2 10.73 -10.84 1.35
N LYS A 3 10.44 -10.90 2.65
CA LYS A 3 9.09 -11.20 3.13
C LYS A 3 8.23 -10.01 2.69
N ALA A 4 7.56 -10.14 1.55
CA ALA A 4 6.51 -9.22 1.14
C ALA A 4 5.55 -9.03 2.33
N GLY A 5 5.09 -7.79 2.54
CA GLY A 5 4.24 -7.44 3.68
C GLY A 5 3.08 -8.43 3.85
N GLU A 6 2.85 -8.85 5.09
CA GLU A 6 1.74 -9.75 5.42
C GLU A 6 0.42 -9.03 5.12
N ILE A 7 -0.42 -9.68 4.31
CA ILE A 7 -1.72 -9.14 3.90
C ILE A 7 -2.59 -9.00 5.16
N PRO A 8 -3.09 -7.79 5.49
CA PRO A 8 -3.81 -7.56 6.75
C PRO A 8 -5.12 -8.35 6.90
N TYR A 9 -5.82 -8.58 5.78
CA TYR A 9 -7.12 -9.24 5.77
C TYR A 9 -7.16 -10.32 4.70
N THR A 10 -7.65 -11.49 5.06
CA THR A 10 -7.91 -12.56 4.09
C THR A 10 -9.06 -12.20 3.17
N TRP A 11 -9.07 -12.73 1.94
CA TRP A 11 -10.19 -12.52 1.02
C TRP A 11 -11.52 -12.96 1.63
N LYS A 12 -11.55 -14.09 2.36
CA LYS A 12 -12.75 -14.57 3.05
C LYS A 12 -13.34 -13.52 3.99
N GLN A 13 -12.52 -12.87 4.82
CA GLN A 13 -12.99 -11.83 5.73
C GLN A 13 -13.61 -10.65 4.97
N ILE A 14 -13.00 -10.24 3.85
CA ILE A 14 -13.52 -9.17 3.01
C ILE A 14 -14.84 -9.59 2.34
N GLU A 15 -14.90 -10.82 1.84
CA GLU A 15 -16.08 -11.40 1.20
C GLU A 15 -17.27 -11.51 2.18
N ASP A 16 -17.02 -11.92 3.42
CA ASP A 16 -18.02 -11.97 4.48
C ASP A 16 -18.58 -10.56 4.76
N GLN A 17 -17.74 -9.53 4.77
CA GLN A 17 -18.18 -8.14 4.92
C GLN A 17 -18.93 -7.58 3.70
N VAL A 18 -18.65 -8.08 2.50
CA VAL A 18 -19.45 -7.74 1.31
C VAL A 18 -20.88 -8.25 1.48
N ARG A 19 -21.06 -9.48 1.99
CA ARG A 19 -22.38 -10.04 2.30
C ARG A 19 -23.10 -9.22 3.37
N GLU A 20 -22.40 -8.86 4.46
CA GLU A 20 -22.94 -8.01 5.52
C GLU A 20 -23.40 -6.64 4.97
N ALA A 21 -22.62 -6.03 4.07
CA ALA A 21 -23.01 -4.77 3.44
C ALA A 21 -24.28 -4.94 2.59
N ILE A 22 -24.35 -5.99 1.77
CA ILE A 22 -25.55 -6.30 0.97
C ILE A 22 -26.77 -6.48 1.87
N LEU A 23 -26.66 -7.23 2.97
CA LEU A 23 -27.74 -7.40 3.95
C LEU A 23 -28.15 -6.07 4.60
N CYS A 24 -27.19 -5.21 4.93
CA CYS A 24 -27.45 -3.88 5.46
C CYS A 24 -28.30 -3.03 4.49
N GLN A 25 -27.97 -3.01 3.20
CA GLN A 25 -28.78 -2.33 2.19
C GLN A 25 -30.16 -2.98 2.02
N ALA A 26 -30.25 -4.31 2.09
CA ALA A 26 -31.50 -5.04 2.03
C ALA A 26 -32.42 -4.71 3.22
N SER A 27 -31.87 -4.57 4.43
CA SER A 27 -32.62 -4.16 5.64
C SER A 27 -33.24 -2.77 5.47
N ILE A 28 -32.49 -1.82 4.89
CA ILE A 28 -33.01 -0.49 4.54
C ILE A 28 -34.14 -0.60 3.51
N LEU A 29 -33.98 -1.43 2.48
CA LEU A 29 -35.03 -1.66 1.47
C LEU A 29 -36.27 -2.34 2.06
N GLU A 30 -36.12 -3.28 2.97
CA GLU A 30 -37.23 -3.95 3.67
C GLU A 30 -38.02 -2.96 4.53
N THR A 31 -37.32 -2.09 5.26
CA THR A 31 -37.95 -1.19 6.24
C THR A 31 -38.52 0.07 5.62
N PHE A 32 -37.82 0.66 4.65
CA PHE A 32 -38.13 1.98 4.10
C PHE A 32 -38.42 1.98 2.59
N GLY A 33 -38.31 0.81 1.94
CA GLY A 33 -38.59 0.67 0.51
C GLY A 33 -40.09 0.65 0.17
N PRO A 34 -40.42 0.47 -1.12
CA PRO A 34 -41.80 0.46 -1.60
C PRO A 34 -42.63 -0.66 -0.97
N TRP A 35 -43.59 -0.31 -0.11
CA TRP A 35 -44.48 -1.26 0.58
C TRP A 35 -45.25 -2.23 -0.34
N GLN A 36 -45.52 -1.82 -1.59
CA GLN A 36 -46.35 -2.58 -2.52
C GLN A 36 -45.62 -3.76 -3.17
N ASP A 37 -44.28 -3.77 -3.16
CA ASP A 37 -43.48 -4.83 -3.76
C ASP A 37 -42.79 -5.67 -2.69
N GLN A 38 -43.50 -6.70 -2.22
CA GLN A 38 -43.01 -7.62 -1.20
C GLN A 38 -41.90 -8.55 -1.70
N ASN A 39 -41.61 -8.58 -3.01
CA ASN A 39 -40.56 -9.42 -3.58
C ASN A 39 -39.25 -8.65 -3.81
N LEU A 40 -39.26 -7.32 -3.72
CA LEU A 40 -38.11 -6.48 -4.05
C LEU A 40 -36.85 -6.87 -3.26
N VAL A 41 -36.99 -7.18 -1.98
CA VAL A 41 -35.87 -7.59 -1.11
C VAL A 41 -35.33 -8.96 -1.52
N ALA A 42 -36.22 -9.93 -1.79
CA ALA A 42 -35.82 -11.25 -2.26
C ALA A 42 -35.10 -11.17 -3.61
N ASP A 43 -35.63 -10.36 -4.53
CA ASP A 43 -35.02 -10.12 -5.84
C ASP A 43 -33.63 -9.46 -5.70
N TYR A 44 -33.51 -8.45 -4.83
CA TYR A 44 -32.24 -7.79 -4.54
C TYR A 44 -31.20 -8.77 -3.98
N LEU A 45 -31.61 -9.64 -3.05
CA LEU A 45 -30.75 -10.67 -2.45
C LEU A 45 -30.54 -11.90 -3.34
N CYS A 46 -31.19 -11.95 -4.53
CA CYS A 46 -31.18 -13.11 -5.43
C CYS A 46 -31.65 -14.40 -4.75
N LEU A 47 -32.59 -14.30 -3.81
CA LEU A 47 -33.18 -15.44 -3.11
C LEU A 47 -34.46 -15.93 -3.79
N ASP A 48 -34.77 -17.21 -3.63
CA ASP A 48 -36.05 -17.75 -4.06
C ASP A 48 -37.20 -17.10 -3.27
N ARG A 49 -38.17 -16.51 -4.00
CA ARG A 49 -39.25 -15.71 -3.42
C ARG A 49 -40.12 -16.52 -2.46
N ASP A 50 -40.39 -17.79 -2.78
CA ASP A 50 -41.21 -18.65 -1.92
C ASP A 50 -40.46 -19.00 -0.64
N SER A 51 -39.15 -19.22 -0.73
CA SER A 51 -38.27 -19.47 0.43
C SER A 51 -38.09 -18.26 1.36
N PHE A 52 -38.17 -17.05 0.81
CA PHE A 52 -38.04 -15.81 1.56
C PHE A 52 -39.37 -15.31 2.14
N ARG A 53 -40.51 -15.83 1.63
CA ARG A 53 -41.84 -15.36 2.02
C ARG A 53 -42.08 -15.52 3.53
N GLY A 54 -42.27 -14.38 4.21
CA GLY A 54 -42.55 -14.34 5.65
C GLY A 54 -41.31 -14.40 6.55
N ARG A 55 -40.10 -14.37 5.96
CA ARG A 55 -38.84 -14.10 6.66
C ARG A 55 -38.53 -12.61 6.61
N SER A 56 -37.78 -12.11 7.58
CA SER A 56 -37.12 -10.80 7.51
C SER A 56 -35.69 -10.96 6.98
N VAL A 57 -35.08 -9.88 6.51
CA VAL A 57 -33.64 -9.81 6.22
C VAL A 57 -32.80 -10.26 7.44
N GLU A 58 -33.24 -9.99 8.66
CA GLU A 58 -32.56 -10.41 9.89
C GLU A 58 -32.47 -11.94 10.04
N ASP A 59 -33.38 -12.68 9.41
CA ASP A 59 -33.40 -14.15 9.42
C ASP A 59 -32.48 -14.76 8.35
N VAL A 60 -31.88 -13.95 7.47
CA VAL A 60 -31.00 -14.41 6.39
C VAL A 60 -29.57 -14.42 6.88
N ARG A 61 -28.96 -15.60 6.87
CA ARG A 61 -27.53 -15.72 7.16
C ARG A 61 -26.71 -15.26 5.97
N SER A 62 -25.58 -14.60 6.22
CA SER A 62 -24.71 -14.11 5.16
C SER A 62 -24.27 -15.26 4.23
N GLU A 63 -24.01 -16.45 4.75
CA GLU A 63 -23.58 -17.61 3.96
C GLU A 63 -24.67 -18.16 3.02
N GLU A 64 -25.94 -17.79 3.22
CA GLU A 64 -27.03 -18.13 2.29
C GLU A 64 -26.99 -17.28 1.02
N LEU A 65 -26.27 -16.15 1.04
CA LEU A 65 -26.16 -15.26 -0.11
C LEU A 65 -25.08 -15.72 -1.07
N ASP A 66 -25.51 -16.17 -2.24
CA ASP A 66 -24.64 -16.26 -3.41
C ASP A 66 -24.45 -14.87 -4.03
N ILE A 67 -23.26 -14.31 -3.79
CA ILE A 67 -22.87 -12.99 -4.28
C ILE A 67 -21.92 -13.07 -5.47
N SER A 68 -21.73 -14.26 -6.06
CA SER A 68 -20.73 -14.50 -7.10
C SER A 68 -20.88 -13.61 -8.34
N GLU A 69 -22.12 -13.26 -8.70
CA GLU A 69 -22.45 -12.36 -9.81
C GLU A 69 -22.75 -10.92 -9.36
N HIS A 70 -22.64 -10.62 -8.06
CA HIS A 70 -22.96 -9.29 -7.54
C HIS A 70 -21.87 -8.28 -7.90
N GLN A 71 -22.25 -7.15 -8.52
CA GLN A 71 -21.30 -6.13 -9.00
C GLN A 71 -20.37 -5.61 -7.88
N MET A 72 -20.88 -5.46 -6.65
CA MET A 72 -20.05 -5.08 -5.50
C MET A 72 -18.90 -6.07 -5.27
N LEU A 73 -19.15 -7.38 -5.38
CA LEU A 73 -18.10 -8.39 -5.19
C LEU A 73 -17.00 -8.24 -6.23
N ILE A 74 -17.38 -8.01 -7.49
CA ILE A 74 -16.44 -7.83 -8.61
C ILE A 74 -15.55 -6.61 -8.36
N LEU A 75 -16.15 -5.47 -8.00
CA LEU A 75 -15.44 -4.22 -7.71
C LEU A 75 -14.52 -4.37 -6.50
N VAL A 76 -15.02 -4.93 -5.39
CA VAL A 76 -14.25 -5.14 -4.16
C VAL A 76 -13.10 -6.11 -4.39
N LYS A 77 -13.29 -7.15 -5.21
CA LYS A 77 -12.23 -8.10 -5.57
C LYS A 77 -11.12 -7.45 -6.38
N ALA A 78 -11.47 -6.60 -7.35
CA ALA A 78 -10.50 -5.81 -8.11
C ALA A 78 -9.71 -4.87 -7.19
N ALA A 79 -10.40 -4.14 -6.32
CA ALA A 79 -9.78 -3.24 -5.34
C ALA A 79 -8.87 -4.01 -4.36
N TYR A 80 -9.30 -5.18 -3.88
CA TYR A 80 -8.52 -6.05 -2.98
C TYR A 80 -7.22 -6.52 -3.65
N ASN A 81 -7.33 -7.05 -4.87
CA ASN A 81 -6.18 -7.51 -5.64
C ASN A 81 -5.19 -6.38 -5.88
N TYR A 82 -5.66 -5.17 -6.16
CA TYR A 82 -4.80 -4.02 -6.35
C TYR A 82 -4.21 -3.49 -5.02
N ALA A 83 -5.00 -3.33 -3.96
CA ALA A 83 -4.52 -2.83 -2.67
C ALA A 83 -3.36 -3.66 -2.13
N TYR A 84 -3.43 -4.98 -2.32
CA TYR A 84 -2.45 -5.95 -1.84
C TYR A 84 -1.55 -6.54 -2.93
N GLN A 85 -1.64 -6.02 -4.16
CA GLN A 85 -0.77 -6.38 -5.27
C GLN A 85 -0.72 -7.90 -5.49
N LEU A 86 -1.89 -8.53 -5.61
CA LEU A 86 -2.04 -9.97 -5.83
C LEU A 86 -1.89 -10.36 -7.30
N ASP A 87 -1.68 -11.65 -7.57
CA ASP A 87 -1.58 -12.19 -8.93
C ASP A 87 -2.88 -11.94 -9.71
N GLY A 88 -2.76 -11.42 -10.93
CA GLY A 88 -3.91 -11.09 -11.77
C GLY A 88 -4.53 -9.71 -11.51
N ALA A 89 -3.96 -8.88 -10.63
CA ALA A 89 -4.33 -7.46 -10.56
C ALA A 89 -4.06 -6.79 -11.92
N SER A 90 -5.09 -6.20 -12.54
CA SER A 90 -4.92 -5.43 -13.77
C SER A 90 -4.03 -4.21 -13.51
N ARG A 91 -3.16 -3.90 -14.48
CA ARG A 91 -2.17 -2.81 -14.45
C ARG A 91 -2.80 -1.42 -14.27
N LYS A 92 -4.05 -1.28 -14.65
CA LYS A 92 -4.74 -0.01 -14.73
C LYS A 92 -6.12 -0.21 -14.16
N ILE A 93 -6.37 0.49 -13.05
CA ILE A 93 -7.72 0.70 -12.56
C ILE A 93 -8.18 1.99 -13.24
N ASP A 94 -8.63 1.84 -14.48
CA ASP A 94 -8.99 2.97 -15.34
C ASP A 94 -10.30 3.61 -14.87
N SER A 95 -11.31 2.78 -14.58
CA SER A 95 -12.65 3.23 -14.17
C SER A 95 -13.05 2.78 -12.78
N GLU A 96 -12.47 1.70 -12.26
CA GLU A 96 -12.91 1.09 -11.01
C GLU A 96 -12.62 1.98 -9.80
N TRP A 97 -11.67 2.92 -9.90
CA TRP A 97 -11.46 3.91 -8.83
C TRP A 97 -12.67 4.82 -8.64
N HIS A 98 -13.38 5.19 -9.71
CA HIS A 98 -14.61 5.97 -9.58
C HIS A 98 -15.71 5.16 -8.93
N ASP A 99 -15.86 3.90 -9.35
CA ASP A 99 -16.91 3.00 -8.85
C ASP A 99 -16.70 2.64 -7.38
N VAL A 100 -15.45 2.39 -6.97
CA VAL A 100 -15.09 2.15 -5.56
C VAL A 100 -15.39 3.39 -4.70
N GLY A 101 -15.29 4.58 -5.27
CA GLY A 101 -15.57 5.84 -4.55
C GLY A 101 -17.05 6.06 -4.38
N ALA A 102 -17.80 5.85 -5.45
CA ALA A 102 -19.24 5.83 -5.41
C ALA A 102 -19.76 4.80 -4.40
N LEU A 103 -19.12 3.63 -4.32
CA LEU A 103 -19.42 2.62 -3.31
C LEU A 103 -19.12 3.14 -1.89
N MET A 104 -17.91 3.64 -1.63
CA MET A 104 -17.53 4.10 -0.28
C MET A 104 -18.34 5.30 0.24
N GLU A 105 -18.76 6.20 -0.65
CA GLU A 105 -19.52 7.41 -0.28
C GLU A 105 -21.04 7.22 -0.38
N GLY A 106 -21.50 6.33 -1.25
CA GLY A 106 -22.92 6.13 -1.56
C GLY A 106 -23.59 5.02 -0.76
N PHE A 107 -22.84 4.06 -0.20
CA PHE A 107 -23.44 2.96 0.55
C PHE A 107 -23.91 3.37 1.96
N PRO A 108 -25.00 2.77 2.50
CA PRO A 108 -25.48 3.07 3.84
C PRO A 108 -24.41 2.89 4.91
N GLN A 109 -24.39 3.83 5.86
CA GLN A 109 -23.49 3.81 7.01
C GLN A 109 -24.00 2.90 8.13
N THR A 110 -25.31 2.64 8.16
CA THR A 110 -25.98 1.77 9.12
C THR A 110 -27.09 0.98 8.43
N ASP A 111 -27.53 -0.10 9.05
CA ASP A 111 -28.77 -0.81 8.68
C ASP A 111 -30.02 -0.03 9.17
N ALA A 112 -31.20 -0.65 9.02
CA ALA A 112 -32.46 -0.02 9.43
C ALA A 112 -32.64 0.12 10.95
N ASN A 113 -31.92 -0.69 11.73
CA ASN A 113 -31.93 -0.66 13.19
C ASN A 113 -30.87 0.28 13.78
N GLY A 114 -29.98 0.81 12.95
CA GLY A 114 -28.89 1.70 13.34
C GLY A 114 -27.59 0.96 13.66
N GLU A 115 -27.48 -0.34 13.37
CA GLU A 115 -26.23 -1.07 13.50
C GLU A 115 -25.24 -0.64 12.40
N PRO A 116 -23.95 -0.43 12.72
CA PRO A 116 -22.97 0.06 11.75
C PRO A 116 -22.76 -0.91 10.58
N SER A 117 -22.81 -0.40 9.35
CA SER A 117 -22.46 -1.20 8.16
C SER A 117 -20.95 -1.34 8.01
N PRO A 118 -20.46 -2.32 7.24
CA PRO A 118 -19.04 -2.42 6.85
C PRO A 118 -18.46 -1.17 6.16
N PHE A 119 -19.31 -0.26 5.67
CA PHE A 119 -18.93 1.05 5.10
C PHE A 119 -18.98 2.21 6.10
N CYS A 120 -19.32 1.96 7.37
CA CYS A 120 -19.39 2.98 8.41
C CYS A 120 -18.04 3.71 8.58
N MET A 121 -18.07 5.05 8.55
CA MET A 121 -16.88 5.89 8.71
C MET A 121 -16.32 5.93 10.13
N LEU A 122 -17.17 5.63 11.12
CA LEU A 122 -16.82 5.69 12.55
C LEU A 122 -16.20 4.39 13.06
N ASN A 123 -16.33 3.32 12.28
CA ASN A 123 -15.87 1.99 12.63
C ASN A 123 -14.74 1.56 11.69
N ASP A 124 -13.77 0.84 12.23
CA ASP A 124 -12.56 0.45 11.51
C ASP A 124 -12.71 -0.93 10.84
N PHE A 125 -13.77 -1.08 10.03
CA PHE A 125 -14.10 -2.36 9.41
C PHE A 125 -13.07 -2.78 8.34
N PRO A 126 -12.72 -4.08 8.27
CA PRO A 126 -11.79 -4.61 7.26
C PRO A 126 -12.05 -4.18 5.81
N LEU A 127 -13.30 -4.24 5.35
CA LEU A 127 -13.71 -3.87 4.00
C LEU A 127 -13.39 -2.40 3.73
N ARG A 128 -13.85 -1.49 4.60
CA ARG A 128 -13.59 -0.06 4.43
C ARG A 128 -12.10 0.27 4.50
N ARG A 129 -11.35 -0.33 5.43
CA ARG A 129 -9.89 -0.16 5.51
C ARG A 129 -9.18 -0.64 4.26
N MET A 130 -9.62 -1.77 3.70
CA MET A 130 -9.05 -2.29 2.46
C MET A 130 -9.31 -1.35 1.28
N LEU A 131 -10.53 -0.81 1.15
CA LEU A 131 -10.86 0.16 0.11
C LEU A 131 -10.13 1.51 0.31
N GLU A 132 -9.97 1.97 1.55
CA GLU A 132 -9.11 3.13 1.86
C GLU A 132 -7.65 2.85 1.48
N THR A 133 -7.15 1.62 1.68
CA THR A 133 -5.80 1.21 1.29
C THR A 133 -5.64 1.18 -0.23
N PHE A 134 -6.66 0.69 -0.94
CA PHE A 134 -6.75 0.75 -2.40
C PHE A 134 -6.57 2.20 -2.89
N TYR A 135 -7.32 3.15 -2.31
CA TYR A 135 -7.22 4.56 -2.67
C TYR A 135 -5.86 5.18 -2.38
N ALA A 136 -5.34 4.96 -1.17
CA ALA A 136 -4.04 5.48 -0.78
C ALA A 136 -2.94 4.99 -1.74
N ARG A 137 -3.04 3.74 -2.21
CA ARG A 137 -2.10 3.16 -3.17
C ARG A 137 -2.29 3.74 -4.57
N PHE A 138 -3.52 3.77 -5.06
CA PHE A 138 -3.85 4.34 -6.38
C PHE A 138 -3.35 5.78 -6.48
N ALA A 139 -3.66 6.60 -5.48
CA ALA A 139 -3.23 7.99 -5.45
C ALA A 139 -1.70 8.14 -5.30
N LEU A 140 -0.99 7.17 -4.72
CA LEU A 140 0.47 7.23 -4.59
C LEU A 140 1.21 6.86 -5.88
N TYR A 141 0.63 6.02 -6.74
CA TYR A 141 1.35 5.42 -7.89
C TYR A 141 0.76 5.74 -9.25
N ASP A 142 -0.56 5.85 -9.35
CA ASP A 142 -1.27 6.00 -10.63
C ASP A 142 -1.95 7.37 -10.75
N SER A 143 -1.68 8.30 -9.83
CA SER A 143 -2.25 9.66 -9.86
C SER A 143 -1.69 10.56 -10.96
N ASP A 144 -0.65 10.12 -11.69
CA ASP A 144 -0.04 10.90 -12.77
C ASP A 144 -1.01 11.19 -13.93
N GLU A 145 -2.18 10.52 -13.96
CA GLU A 145 -3.30 10.89 -14.85
C GLU A 145 -4.01 12.19 -14.44
N PHE A 146 -3.84 12.65 -13.20
CA PHE A 146 -4.38 13.92 -12.72
C PHE A 146 -3.30 14.98 -12.80
N GLU A 147 -3.10 15.53 -13.99
CA GLU A 147 -2.09 16.55 -14.37
C GLU A 147 -2.08 17.83 -13.49
N TYR A 148 -2.99 17.97 -12.52
CA TYR A 148 -3.23 19.19 -11.75
C TYR A 148 -3.21 19.03 -10.22
N ILE A 149 -2.98 17.84 -9.66
CA ILE A 149 -2.94 17.65 -8.20
C ILE A 149 -1.76 16.78 -7.80
N GLU A 150 -0.72 17.40 -7.22
CA GLU A 150 0.33 16.67 -6.53
C GLU A 150 -0.29 15.99 -5.30
N TYR A 151 -0.46 14.67 -5.36
CA TYR A 151 -0.92 13.90 -4.23
C TYR A 151 0.16 13.84 -3.15
N GLN A 152 -0.26 13.96 -1.90
CA GLN A 152 0.62 13.80 -0.74
C GLN A 152 -0.14 12.96 0.30
N PRO A 153 0.31 11.75 0.65
CA PRO A 153 -0.39 10.92 1.62
C PRO A 153 -0.35 11.53 3.03
N SER A 154 -1.48 11.45 3.71
CA SER A 154 -1.64 11.76 5.13
C SER A 154 -1.05 10.65 6.01
N ILE A 155 -0.88 10.93 7.31
CA ILE A 155 -0.42 9.94 8.28
C ILE A 155 -1.36 8.72 8.33
N ARG A 156 -2.68 8.93 8.17
CA ARG A 156 -3.66 7.82 8.12
C ARG A 156 -3.42 6.93 6.90
N GLU A 157 -3.26 7.52 5.72
CA GLU A 157 -2.99 6.78 4.47
C GLU A 157 -1.66 6.02 4.55
N LEU A 158 -0.61 6.65 5.10
CA LEU A 158 0.66 5.98 5.37
C LEU A 158 0.52 4.81 6.35
N SER A 159 -0.35 4.93 7.36
CA SER A 159 -0.61 3.87 8.34
C SER A 159 -1.30 2.66 7.69
N LEU A 160 -2.21 2.90 6.74
CA LEU A 160 -2.86 1.85 5.96
C LEU A 160 -1.84 1.13 5.07
N LEU A 161 -1.06 1.89 4.30
CA LEU A 161 -0.07 1.34 3.36
C LEU A 161 1.06 0.57 4.07
N ALA A 162 1.51 1.04 5.23
CA ALA A 162 2.56 0.41 6.00
C ALA A 162 2.08 -0.74 6.91
N ASN A 163 0.76 -0.94 7.01
CA ASN A 163 0.13 -1.81 8.01
C ASN A 163 0.61 -1.50 9.44
N MET A 164 0.55 -0.22 9.82
CA MET A 164 1.01 0.32 11.10
C MET A 164 -0.10 1.13 11.77
N THR A 165 0.01 1.39 13.07
CA THR A 165 -0.89 2.33 13.76
C THR A 165 -0.47 3.78 13.49
N VAL A 166 -1.44 4.70 13.49
CA VAL A 166 -1.18 6.15 13.33
C VAL A 166 -0.11 6.68 14.30
N PRO A 167 -0.11 6.34 15.60
CA PRO A 167 0.95 6.75 16.52
C PRO A 167 2.34 6.22 16.11
N ALA A 168 2.44 4.97 15.68
CA ALA A 168 3.70 4.37 15.26
C ALA A 168 4.28 5.05 14.01
N VAL A 169 3.42 5.43 13.05
CA VAL A 169 3.82 6.20 11.87
C VAL A 169 4.37 7.57 12.26
N ARG A 170 3.67 8.31 13.13
CA ARG A 170 4.14 9.62 13.63
C ARG A 170 5.52 9.54 14.25
N THR A 171 5.72 8.57 15.14
CA THR A 171 7.01 8.37 15.82
C THR A 171 8.11 7.99 14.83
N SER A 172 7.84 7.09 13.88
CA SER A 172 8.82 6.69 12.86
C SER A 172 9.22 7.84 11.96
N LEU A 173 8.26 8.60 11.43
CA LEU A 173 8.54 9.76 10.57
C LEU A 173 9.39 10.82 11.29
N SER A 174 9.02 11.13 12.54
CA SER A 174 9.78 12.09 13.35
C SER A 174 11.20 11.61 13.67
N LYS A 175 11.37 10.34 14.03
CA LYS A 175 12.68 9.76 14.35
C LYS A 175 13.61 9.73 13.13
N GLU A 176 13.04 9.51 11.95
CA GLU A 176 13.79 9.40 10.69
C GLU A 176 13.96 10.75 9.97
N GLY A 177 13.47 11.85 10.56
CA GLY A 177 13.71 13.21 10.07
C GLY A 177 12.87 13.63 8.87
N PHE A 178 11.79 12.89 8.55
CA PHE A 178 10.87 13.27 7.48
C PHE A 178 10.07 14.52 7.87
N LYS A 179 10.00 15.49 6.96
CA LYS A 179 9.27 16.74 7.18
C LYS A 179 7.85 16.62 6.64
N LEU A 180 6.88 16.87 7.51
CA LEU A 180 5.47 16.95 7.12
C LEU A 180 5.12 18.37 6.70
N GLU A 181 4.40 18.48 5.59
CA GLU A 181 3.90 19.73 5.05
C GLU A 181 2.47 19.94 5.54
N LYS A 182 2.18 21.16 5.99
CA LYS A 182 0.81 21.55 6.34
C LYS A 182 0.09 22.01 5.07
N VAL A 183 -0.79 21.18 4.54
CA VAL A 183 -1.59 21.52 3.36
C VAL A 183 -2.81 22.33 3.82
N GLN A 184 -2.85 23.61 3.44
CA GLN A 184 -4.02 24.48 3.64
C GLN A 184 -5.08 24.15 2.58
N ARG A 185 -5.77 23.01 2.71
CA ARG A 185 -7.04 22.79 2.00
C ARG A 185 -8.20 23.14 2.93
N ILE A 186 -9.21 23.82 2.36
CA ILE A 186 -10.51 24.08 2.98
C ILE A 186 -11.17 22.71 3.22
N SER A 187 -10.89 22.09 4.35
CA SER A 187 -11.49 20.81 4.72
C SER A 187 -12.83 21.13 5.37
N ARG A 188 -13.94 20.68 4.75
CA ARG A 188 -15.25 20.61 5.41
C ARG A 188 -15.16 19.53 6.49
N GLY A 189 -14.85 19.92 7.73
CA GLY A 189 -14.92 19.04 8.90
C GLY A 189 -13.75 19.14 9.87
N ASN A 190 -14.03 18.81 11.15
CA ASN A 190 -13.10 18.79 12.29
C ASN A 190 -12.08 17.64 12.21
N GLN A 191 -11.22 17.61 11.19
CA GLN A 191 -10.08 16.71 11.15
C GLN A 191 -8.77 17.49 10.96
N GLU A 192 -8.27 18.08 12.05
CA GLU A 192 -6.94 18.72 12.07
C GLU A 192 -5.82 17.74 11.70
N GLU A 193 -6.01 16.43 11.95
CA GLU A 193 -5.06 15.37 11.59
C GLU A 193 -4.91 15.16 10.07
N ALA A 194 -5.88 15.61 9.26
CA ALA A 194 -5.84 15.53 7.80
C ALA A 194 -4.97 16.62 7.14
N SER A 195 -4.40 17.54 7.93
CA SER A 195 -3.66 18.70 7.43
C SER A 195 -2.17 18.46 7.20
N PHE A 196 -1.56 17.48 7.87
CA PHE A 196 -0.15 17.14 7.71
C PHE A 196 0.05 15.99 6.74
N ARG A 197 0.82 16.24 5.68
CA ARG A 197 1.06 15.28 4.60
C ARG A 197 2.56 15.16 4.33
N LEU A 198 2.96 14.00 3.83
CA LEU A 198 4.32 13.73 3.40
C LEU A 198 4.36 13.84 1.88
N ASN A 199 5.38 14.51 1.32
CA ASN A 199 5.51 14.55 -0.13
C ASN A 199 5.67 13.12 -0.70
N THR A 200 5.28 12.92 -1.97
CA THR A 200 5.18 11.58 -2.56
C THR A 200 6.54 10.86 -2.65
N ALA A 201 7.63 11.59 -2.94
CA ALA A 201 8.96 11.00 -3.00
C ALA A 201 9.41 10.46 -1.64
N ASP A 202 9.28 11.26 -0.58
CA ASP A 202 9.59 10.88 0.79
C ASP A 202 8.67 9.77 1.29
N ALA A 203 7.39 9.78 0.91
CA ALA A 203 6.44 8.73 1.26
C ALA A 203 6.86 7.38 0.66
N ARG A 204 7.21 7.35 -0.63
CA ARG A 204 7.71 6.13 -1.30
C ARG A 204 9.00 5.63 -0.63
N LEU A 205 9.93 6.53 -0.33
CA LEU A 205 11.17 6.19 0.39
C LEU A 205 10.88 5.62 1.77
N TRP A 206 10.07 6.30 2.57
CA TRP A 206 9.71 5.87 3.92
C TRP A 206 8.98 4.52 3.93
N LEU A 207 8.04 4.31 3.00
CA LEU A 207 7.26 3.07 2.87
C LEU A 207 8.14 1.88 2.48
N SER A 208 9.10 2.07 1.58
CA SER A 208 10.00 0.99 1.15
C SER A 208 10.84 0.37 2.28
N ARG A 209 11.04 1.11 3.36
CA ARG A 209 11.74 0.65 4.56
C ARG A 209 10.83 -0.12 5.53
N ARG A 210 9.51 -0.16 5.31
CA ARG A 210 8.56 -0.81 6.21
C ARG A 210 8.34 -2.25 5.82
N ARG A 211 8.46 -3.13 6.83
CA ARG A 211 8.14 -4.56 6.66
C ARG A 211 6.68 -4.83 6.28
N GLY A 212 5.74 -4.00 6.74
CA GLY A 212 4.32 -4.15 6.43
C GLY A 212 3.91 -3.57 5.08
N PHE A 213 4.79 -2.82 4.41
CA PHE A 213 4.50 -2.26 3.10
C PHE A 213 4.61 -3.35 2.02
N ILE A 214 3.59 -3.42 1.16
CA ILE A 214 3.59 -4.28 -0.02
C ILE A 214 4.05 -3.43 -1.22
N PRO A 215 5.23 -3.69 -1.82
CA PRO A 215 5.71 -2.92 -2.96
C PRO A 215 4.75 -2.97 -4.15
N GLN A 216 4.63 -1.87 -4.89
CA GLN A 216 3.88 -1.83 -6.15
C GLN A 216 4.51 -2.80 -7.14
N ARG A 217 3.77 -3.77 -7.66
CA ARG A 217 4.24 -4.66 -8.71
C ARG A 217 4.33 -3.89 -10.02
N SER A 218 5.51 -3.88 -10.62
CA SER A 218 5.66 -3.50 -12.03
C SER A 218 5.53 -4.74 -12.91
N GLN A 219 5.07 -4.56 -14.15
CA GLN A 219 5.22 -5.59 -15.18
C GLN A 219 6.68 -5.75 -15.63
N ASP A 220 7.50 -4.72 -15.41
CA ASP A 220 8.91 -4.71 -15.73
C ASP A 220 9.73 -4.72 -14.44
N LEU A 221 10.14 -5.92 -14.02
CA LEU A 221 11.02 -6.15 -12.87
C LEU A 221 12.28 -5.28 -12.95
N VAL A 222 12.79 -5.02 -14.15
CA VAL A 222 13.99 -4.20 -14.38
C VAL A 222 13.71 -2.74 -14.02
N ALA A 223 12.59 -2.19 -14.46
CA ALA A 223 12.20 -0.81 -14.15
C ALA A 223 11.91 -0.59 -12.65
N GLN A 224 11.25 -1.55 -11.99
CA GLN A 224 11.01 -1.47 -10.54
C GLN A 224 12.29 -1.59 -9.74
N MET A 225 13.19 -2.50 -10.13
CA MET A 225 14.51 -2.58 -9.51
C MET A 225 15.28 -1.28 -9.68
N ALA A 226 15.29 -0.69 -10.88
CA ALA A 226 15.94 0.60 -11.12
C ALA A 226 15.35 1.72 -10.24
N GLN A 227 14.03 1.74 -10.03
CA GLN A 227 13.38 2.73 -9.17
C GLN A 227 13.73 2.54 -7.68
N ILE A 228 13.71 1.30 -7.18
CA ILE A 228 14.12 0.98 -5.81
C ILE A 228 15.60 1.34 -5.59
N ILE A 229 16.46 1.01 -6.55
CA ILE A 229 17.89 1.32 -6.53
C ILE A 229 18.11 2.83 -6.45
N SER A 230 17.47 3.61 -7.33
CA SER A 230 17.58 5.07 -7.34
C SER A 230 17.15 5.69 -6.00
N MET A 231 16.09 5.17 -5.41
CA MET A 231 15.57 5.63 -4.14
C MET A 231 16.48 5.27 -2.96
N LEU A 232 17.13 4.10 -3.00
CA LEU A 232 18.14 3.72 -2.01
C LEU A 232 19.40 4.59 -2.13
N LEU A 233 19.87 4.87 -3.34
CA LEU A 233 21.06 5.70 -3.60
C LEU A 233 20.90 7.16 -3.18
N THR A 234 19.67 7.65 -3.12
CA THR A 234 19.36 9.04 -2.71
C THR A 234 19.06 9.17 -1.22
N ASP A 235 19.04 8.05 -0.48
CA ASP A 235 18.77 7.99 0.95
C ASP A 235 19.94 8.50 1.79
N LYS A 236 19.88 9.78 2.20
CA LYS A 236 20.91 10.41 3.05
C LYS A 236 20.88 9.97 4.52
N SER A 237 19.88 9.21 4.94
CA SER A 237 19.72 8.78 6.33
C SER A 237 20.34 7.42 6.60
N ALA A 238 20.51 6.59 5.57
CA ALA A 238 21.20 5.32 5.67
C ALA A 238 22.73 5.51 5.53
N SER A 239 23.50 4.72 6.28
CA SER A 239 24.94 4.63 6.05
C SER A 239 25.19 3.87 4.74
N PHE A 240 26.30 4.14 4.05
CA PHE A 240 26.64 3.43 2.82
C PHE A 240 26.74 1.89 3.01
N PRO A 241 27.28 1.36 4.12
CA PRO A 241 27.29 -0.08 4.39
C PRO A 241 25.87 -0.67 4.47
N GLU A 242 24.94 0.01 5.16
CA GLU A 242 23.54 -0.40 5.21
C GLU A 242 22.88 -0.40 3.82
N LEU A 243 23.17 0.63 3.02
CA LEU A 243 22.68 0.76 1.66
C LEU A 243 23.19 -0.40 0.80
N LEU A 244 24.51 -0.67 0.83
CA LEU A 244 25.14 -1.75 0.08
C LEU A 244 24.57 -3.11 0.50
N SER A 245 24.43 -3.38 1.80
CA SER A 245 23.80 -4.61 2.30
C SER A 245 22.38 -4.78 1.76
N ARG A 246 21.56 -3.72 1.76
CA ARG A 246 20.20 -3.77 1.19
C ARG A 246 20.21 -4.04 -0.32
N LEU A 247 21.17 -3.49 -1.06
CA LEU A 247 21.31 -3.75 -2.50
C LEU A 247 21.69 -5.20 -2.78
N LEU A 248 22.62 -5.78 -2.00
CA LEU A 248 23.00 -7.19 -2.12
C LEU A 248 21.82 -8.11 -1.82
N ASP A 249 21.06 -7.82 -0.76
CA ASP A 249 19.85 -8.57 -0.41
C ASP A 249 18.78 -8.47 -1.50
N LEU A 250 18.61 -7.29 -2.09
CA LEU A 250 17.66 -7.05 -3.19
C LEU A 250 18.02 -7.88 -4.42
N ARG A 251 19.30 -7.88 -4.81
CA ARG A 251 19.82 -8.63 -5.97
C ARG A 251 20.03 -10.13 -5.68
N GLN A 252 19.94 -10.55 -4.42
CA GLN A 252 20.24 -11.91 -3.95
C GLN A 252 21.66 -12.37 -4.31
N ILE A 253 22.61 -11.43 -4.32
CA ILE A 253 24.02 -11.68 -4.62
C ILE A 253 24.78 -11.81 -3.30
N LYS A 254 25.59 -12.86 -3.16
CA LYS A 254 26.49 -12.99 -2.01
C LYS A 254 27.73 -12.13 -2.24
N SER A 255 28.26 -11.55 -1.15
CA SER A 255 29.48 -10.73 -1.18
C SER A 255 30.67 -11.47 -1.82
N GLU A 256 30.81 -12.77 -1.54
CA GLU A 256 31.87 -13.63 -2.09
C GLU A 256 31.80 -13.76 -3.61
N ASP A 257 30.59 -13.98 -4.14
CA ASP A 257 30.33 -14.12 -5.58
C ASP A 257 30.60 -12.78 -6.28
N LEU A 258 30.18 -11.67 -5.66
CA LEU A 258 30.39 -10.32 -6.17
C LEU A 258 31.86 -9.92 -6.22
N ALA A 259 32.65 -10.27 -5.19
CA ALA A 259 34.07 -10.00 -5.18
C ALA A 259 34.78 -10.70 -6.34
N SER A 260 34.41 -11.95 -6.63
CA SER A 260 34.96 -12.70 -7.76
C SER A 260 34.50 -12.13 -9.11
N GLU A 261 33.23 -11.75 -9.25
CA GLU A 261 32.66 -11.25 -10.50
C GLU A 261 33.21 -9.86 -10.88
N ALA A 262 33.38 -8.99 -9.88
CA ALA A 262 33.88 -7.64 -10.07
C ALA A 262 35.42 -7.51 -9.98
N ASP A 263 36.13 -8.63 -9.80
CA ASP A 263 37.59 -8.68 -9.61
C ASP A 263 38.08 -7.76 -8.47
N LEU A 264 37.40 -7.87 -7.32
CA LEU A 264 37.64 -7.07 -6.12
C LEU A 264 38.35 -7.90 -5.05
N ASP A 265 39.14 -7.22 -4.23
CA ASP A 265 39.69 -7.83 -3.01
C ASP A 265 38.53 -8.16 -2.05
N PRO A 266 38.33 -9.44 -1.67
CA PRO A 266 37.27 -9.84 -0.74
C PRO A 266 37.36 -9.15 0.62
N ALA A 267 38.57 -8.86 1.10
CA ALA A 267 38.77 -8.15 2.37
C ALA A 267 38.26 -6.70 2.25
N TRP A 268 38.60 -6.02 1.16
CA TRP A 268 38.14 -4.66 0.90
C TRP A 268 36.61 -4.58 0.78
N LEU A 269 35.97 -5.51 0.08
CA LEU A 269 34.50 -5.54 -0.03
C LEU A 269 33.83 -5.87 1.32
N SER A 270 34.44 -6.75 2.11
CA SER A 270 33.99 -7.03 3.48
C SER A 270 34.06 -5.77 4.36
N ASP A 271 35.16 -5.02 4.28
CA ASP A 271 35.31 -3.78 5.04
C ASP A 271 34.27 -2.73 4.61
N LEU A 272 34.03 -2.60 3.30
CA LEU A 272 33.01 -1.71 2.74
C LEU A 272 31.58 -2.05 3.20
N THR A 273 31.24 -3.34 3.25
CA THR A 273 29.90 -3.84 3.63
C THR A 273 29.65 -3.81 5.13
N THR A 274 30.71 -3.93 5.95
CA THR A 274 30.62 -3.88 7.41
C THR A 274 30.81 -2.48 7.98
N GLY A 275 31.26 -1.52 7.15
CA GLY A 275 31.58 -0.17 7.56
C GLY A 275 32.90 -0.06 8.31
N ALA A 276 33.84 -0.98 8.07
CA ALA A 276 35.21 -0.86 8.53
C ALA A 276 36.00 0.12 7.64
N GLU A 277 37.18 0.52 8.11
CA GLU A 277 38.01 1.48 7.39
C GLU A 277 38.58 0.83 6.12
N ALA A 278 38.20 1.36 4.96
CA ALA A 278 38.68 0.90 3.66
C ALA A 278 39.26 2.08 2.86
N ALA A 279 40.35 1.82 2.13
CA ALA A 279 40.94 2.84 1.26
C ALA A 279 39.98 3.18 0.10
N PRO A 280 39.77 4.47 -0.23
CA PRO A 280 38.98 4.86 -1.39
C PRO A 280 39.63 4.39 -2.68
N ASP A 281 38.96 3.46 -3.39
CA ASP A 281 39.35 3.00 -4.72
C ASP A 281 38.17 3.23 -5.68
N ILE A 282 38.27 4.29 -6.48
CA ILE A 282 37.21 4.69 -7.41
C ILE A 282 37.01 3.63 -8.50
N GLU A 283 38.08 2.99 -8.96
CA GLU A 283 37.96 2.00 -10.04
C GLU A 283 37.35 0.69 -9.52
N ALA A 284 37.67 0.29 -8.29
CA ALA A 284 36.96 -0.78 -7.60
C ALA A 284 35.47 -0.45 -7.42
N LEU A 285 35.13 0.79 -7.03
CA LEU A 285 33.73 1.22 -6.88
C LEU A 285 32.96 1.24 -8.21
N ARG A 286 33.62 1.59 -9.32
CA ARG A 286 33.01 1.54 -10.67
C ARG A 286 32.77 0.10 -11.13
N ARG A 287 33.73 -0.81 -10.90
CA ARG A 287 33.55 -2.24 -11.17
C ARG A 287 32.41 -2.83 -10.33
N LEU A 288 32.33 -2.45 -9.06
CA LEU A 288 31.25 -2.85 -8.16
C LEU A 288 29.89 -2.32 -8.64
N ALA A 289 29.81 -1.04 -9.04
CA ALA A 289 28.59 -0.46 -9.60
C ALA A 289 28.15 -1.18 -10.88
N ASN A 290 29.08 -1.49 -11.78
CA ASN A 290 28.79 -2.23 -13.02
C ASN A 290 28.30 -3.65 -12.75
N ALA A 291 28.95 -4.39 -11.84
CA ALA A 291 28.53 -5.74 -11.46
C ALA A 291 27.12 -5.75 -10.84
N LEU A 292 26.73 -4.66 -10.17
CA LEU A 292 25.39 -4.49 -9.59
C LEU A 292 24.39 -3.82 -10.55
N GLU A 293 24.81 -3.49 -11.77
CA GLU A 293 24.05 -2.73 -12.78
C GLU A 293 23.46 -1.43 -12.19
N LEU A 294 24.27 -0.67 -11.46
CA LEU A 294 23.88 0.56 -10.79
C LEU A 294 24.36 1.78 -11.58
N PRO A 295 23.69 2.95 -11.43
CA PRO A 295 24.24 4.20 -11.90
C PRO A 295 25.61 4.49 -11.26
N GLU A 296 26.69 4.34 -12.04
CA GLU A 296 28.08 4.51 -11.56
C GLU A 296 28.28 5.83 -10.78
N PRO A 297 27.81 7.00 -11.26
CA PRO A 297 28.10 8.27 -10.61
C PRO A 297 27.48 8.37 -9.21
N GLU A 298 26.21 8.01 -9.07
CA GLU A 298 25.47 8.09 -7.81
C GLU A 298 26.03 7.09 -6.78
N PHE A 299 26.31 5.87 -7.21
CA PHE A 299 26.89 4.84 -6.33
C PHE A 299 28.28 5.21 -5.84
N ALA A 300 29.18 5.61 -6.77
CA ALA A 300 30.54 6.00 -6.40
C ALA A 300 30.54 7.24 -5.50
N ALA A 301 29.68 8.23 -5.76
CA ALA A 301 29.57 9.42 -4.93
C ALA A 301 29.11 9.09 -3.50
N ALA A 302 28.13 8.21 -3.34
CA ALA A 302 27.66 7.76 -2.02
C ALA A 302 28.77 7.02 -1.25
N ALA A 303 29.49 6.11 -1.91
CA ALA A 303 30.57 5.34 -1.32
C ALA A 303 31.75 6.22 -0.87
N VAL A 304 32.23 7.10 -1.76
CA VAL A 304 33.35 8.00 -1.47
C VAL A 304 32.99 8.97 -0.35
N SER A 305 31.76 9.49 -0.33
CA SER A 305 31.29 10.37 0.74
C SER A 305 31.36 9.71 2.11
N HIS A 306 31.07 8.41 2.18
CA HIS A 306 31.17 7.62 3.41
C HIS A 306 32.63 7.34 3.81
N LEU A 307 33.48 6.88 2.88
CA LEU A 307 34.88 6.58 3.18
C LEU A 307 35.63 7.84 3.64
N VAL A 308 35.38 8.98 2.99
CA VAL A 308 35.98 10.26 3.39
C VAL A 308 35.49 10.75 4.75
N SER A 309 34.24 10.47 5.13
CA SER A 309 33.74 10.85 6.45
C SER A 309 34.39 10.03 7.57
N MET A 310 34.72 8.76 7.31
CA MET A 310 35.44 7.90 8.25
C MET A 310 36.90 8.31 8.45
N MET A 311 37.61 8.72 7.39
CA MET A 311 39.01 9.17 7.49
C MET A 311 39.21 10.47 8.27
N ARG A 312 38.12 11.22 8.54
CA ARG A 312 38.16 12.50 9.30
C ARG A 312 37.91 12.33 10.79
N THR A 313 37.61 11.11 11.24
CA THR A 313 37.37 10.73 12.64
C THR A 313 38.60 10.04 13.22
#